data_AF-A0A3N5V0R2-F1
#
_entry.id   AF-A0A3N5V0R2-F1
#
_cell.length_a   1.000
_cell.length_b   1.000
_cell.length_c   1.000
_cell.angle_alpha   90.00
_cell.angle_beta   90.00
_cell.angle_gamma   90.00
#
_symmetry.space_group_name_H-M   'P 1'
#
loop_
_entity.id
_entity.type
_entity.pdbx_description
1 polymer ?
#
loop_
_entity_poly.entity_id
_entity_poly.type
_entity_poly.pdbx_seq_one_letter_code
_entity_poly.pdbx_strand_id
1 'polypeptide(L)'
;MNDLVLCLGLIGALAIIFGFLAFIRYMNYKETMTLAEKGLARPEQKTGSGFLRWGILITGLGLALSLGLYPIGFSAGENYPLHLGPWMLGGFVPLFLGLGLILLHLLTQKD
;
A
#
# COMPACT_ATOMS: atom_id res chain seq x y z
N MET A 1 32.36 9.28 3.64
CA MET A 1 32.33 7.89 3.09
C MET A 1 31.01 7.20 3.43
N ASN A 2 30.50 7.29 4.67
CA ASN A 2 29.18 6.74 5.02
C ASN A 2 28.00 7.31 4.22
N ASP A 3 27.98 8.60 3.90
CA ASP A 3 26.88 9.22 3.15
C ASP A 3 26.76 8.69 1.71
N LEU A 4 27.90 8.33 1.12
CA LEU A 4 27.97 7.79 -0.24
C LEU A 4 27.45 6.36 -0.29
N VAL A 5 27.74 5.54 0.73
CA VAL A 5 27.21 4.18 0.88
C VAL A 5 25.70 4.20 1.12
N LEU A 6 25.21 5.14 1.93
CA LEU A 6 23.78 5.35 2.19
C LEU A 6 23.02 5.76 0.91
N CYS A 7 23.55 6.73 0.15
CA CYS A 7 22.96 7.14 -1.12
C CYS A 7 22.95 6.00 -2.15
N LEU A 8 24.06 5.26 -2.27
CA LEU A 8 24.15 4.16 -3.24
C LEU A 8 23.21 3.00 -2.87
N GLY A 9 23.07 2.71 -1.58
CA GLY A 9 22.11 1.73 -1.07
C GLY A 9 20.66 2.13 -1.36
N LEU A 10 20.32 3.41 -1.19
CA LEU A 10 18.97 3.92 -1.47
C LEU A 10 18.64 3.84 -2.97
N ILE A 11 19.58 4.24 -3.83
CA ILE A 11 19.44 4.16 -5.29
C ILE A 11 19.32 2.70 -5.72
N GLY A 12 20.14 1.81 -5.17
CA GLY A 12 20.07 0.37 -5.43
C GLY A 12 18.73 -0.24 -5.01
N ALA A 13 18.23 0.10 -3.82
CA ALA A 13 16.93 -0.36 -3.35
C ALA A 13 15.79 0.12 -4.26
N LEU A 14 15.80 1.40 -4.65
CA LEU A 14 14.83 1.96 -5.60
C LEU A 14 14.89 1.24 -6.95
N ALA A 15 16.08 1.03 -7.51
CA ALA A 15 16.26 0.33 -8.77
C ALA A 15 15.73 -1.11 -8.72
N ILE A 16 15.96 -1.82 -7.61
CA ILE A 16 15.45 -3.18 -7.41
C ILE A 16 13.92 -3.18 -7.33
N ILE A 17 13.32 -2.27 -6.54
CA ILE A 17 11.85 -2.17 -6.40
C ILE A 17 11.21 -1.83 -7.74
N PHE A 18 11.70 -0.79 -8.41
CA PHE A 18 11.17 -0.39 -9.73
C PHE A 18 11.39 -1.46 -10.79
N GLY A 19 12.56 -2.10 -10.81
CA GLY A 19 12.87 -3.21 -11.71
C GLY A 19 11.92 -4.38 -11.51
N PHE A 20 11.67 -4.77 -10.26
CA PHE A 20 10.74 -5.84 -9.93
C PHE A 20 9.29 -5.50 -10.31
N LEU A 21 8.85 -4.26 -10.05
CA LEU A 21 7.51 -3.80 -10.41
C LEU A 21 7.30 -3.77 -11.93
N ALA A 22 8.31 -3.26 -12.66
CA ALA A 22 8.34 -3.26 -14.12
C ALA A 22 8.34 -4.68 -14.68
N PHE A 23 9.06 -5.61 -14.04
CA PHE A 23 9.10 -7.02 -14.42
C PHE A 23 7.73 -7.69 -14.29
N ILE A 24 7.03 -7.50 -13.17
CA ILE A 24 5.66 -8.01 -12.99
C ILE A 24 4.73 -7.44 -14.06
N ARG A 25 4.82 -6.13 -14.32
CA ARG A 25 3.99 -5.48 -15.32
C ARG A 25 4.28 -5.98 -16.74
N TYR A 26 5.55 -6.25 -17.04
CA TYR A 26 5.97 -6.83 -18.32
C TYR A 26 5.44 -8.26 -18.50
N MET A 27 5.52 -9.09 -17.47
CA MET A 27 4.99 -10.46 -17.49
C MET A 27 3.48 -10.47 -17.74
N ASN A 28 2.71 -9.68 -16.97
CA ASN A 28 1.26 -9.58 -17.15
C ASN A 28 0.87 -9.12 -18.56
N TYR A 29 1.62 -8.19 -19.16
CA TYR A 29 1.38 -7.73 -20.53
C TYR A 29 1.61 -8.84 -21.56
N LYS A 30 2.69 -9.60 -21.42
CA LYS A 30 3.01 -10.72 -22.33
C LYS A 30 2.00 -11.86 -22.21
N GLU A 31 1.55 -12.18 -21.00
CA GLU A 31 0.50 -13.18 -20.77
C GLU A 31 -0.82 -12.78 -21.42
N THR A 32 -1.23 -11.51 -21.29
CA THR A 32 -2.47 -11.00 -21.87
C THR A 32 -2.44 -11.03 -23.40
N MET A 33 -1.31 -10.66 -24.02
CA MET A 33 -1.14 -10.71 -25.48
C MET A 33 -1.15 -12.14 -26.01
N THR A 34 -0.50 -13.07 -25.31
CA THR A 34 -0.45 -14.49 -25.74
C THR A 34 -1.82 -15.16 -25.63
N LEU A 35 -2.63 -14.79 -24.64
CA LEU A 35 -4.02 -15.25 -24.50
C LEU A 35 -4.95 -14.61 -25.54
N ALA A 36 -4.70 -13.36 -25.90
CA ALA A 36 -5.42 -12.66 -26.97
C ALA A 36 -5.15 -13.28 -28.35
N GLU A 37 -3.90 -13.59 -28.67
CA GLU A 37 -3.50 -14.25 -29.93
C GLU A 37 -4.08 -15.66 -30.06
N LYS A 38 -4.32 -16.37 -28.95
CA LYS A 38 -4.93 -17.71 -28.93
C LYS A 38 -6.46 -17.69 -29.00
N GLY A 39 -7.10 -16.53 -29.14
CA GLY A 39 -8.56 -16.39 -29.16
C GLY A 39 -9.23 -16.73 -27.83
N LEU A 40 -8.44 -17.01 -26.78
CA LEU A 40 -8.89 -17.28 -25.41
C LEU A 40 -8.90 -16.01 -24.57
N ALA A 41 -9.11 -14.85 -25.22
CA ALA A 41 -9.20 -13.55 -24.57
C ALA A 41 -10.43 -13.57 -23.65
N ARG A 42 -10.25 -14.06 -22.42
CA ARG A 42 -11.20 -13.86 -21.35
C ARG A 42 -11.30 -12.35 -21.22
N PRO A 43 -12.51 -11.75 -21.34
CA PRO A 43 -12.64 -10.31 -21.15
C PRO A 43 -11.99 -10.00 -19.82
N GLU A 44 -11.02 -9.09 -19.83
CA GLU A 44 -10.34 -8.63 -18.63
C GLU A 44 -11.44 -8.30 -17.63
N GLN A 45 -11.64 -9.17 -16.64
CA GLN A 45 -12.68 -9.00 -15.66
C GLN A 45 -12.23 -7.77 -14.89
N LYS A 46 -12.72 -6.60 -15.30
CA LYS A 46 -12.38 -5.30 -14.70
C LYS A 46 -12.50 -5.49 -13.21
N THR A 47 -11.36 -5.65 -12.54
CA THR A 47 -11.28 -6.19 -11.20
C THR A 47 -11.71 -5.08 -10.25
N GLY A 48 -13.01 -4.79 -10.20
CA GLY A 48 -13.58 -3.85 -9.23
C GLY A 48 -13.18 -4.22 -7.81
N SER A 49 -12.96 -5.53 -7.55
CA SER A 49 -12.49 -6.03 -6.26
C SER A 49 -11.05 -5.64 -5.90
N GLY A 50 -10.24 -5.10 -6.83
CA GLY A 50 -8.87 -4.68 -6.55
C GLY A 50 -8.84 -3.55 -5.52
N PHE A 51 -9.70 -2.55 -5.70
CA PHE A 51 -9.82 -1.41 -4.79
C PHE A 51 -10.29 -1.84 -3.39
N LEU A 52 -11.25 -2.75 -3.31
CA LEU A 52 -11.72 -3.27 -2.02
C LEU A 52 -10.64 -4.06 -1.27
N ARG A 53 -9.93 -4.95 -1.98
CA ARG A 53 -8.84 -5.75 -1.37
C ARG A 53 -7.71 -4.87 -0.86
N TRP A 54 -7.29 -3.89 -1.65
CA TRP A 54 -6.26 -2.93 -1.24
C TRP A 54 -6.76 -2.03 -0.10
N GLY A 55 -8.00 -1.56 -0.15
CA GLY A 55 -8.60 -0.77 0.93
C GLY A 55 -8.63 -1.52 2.26
N ILE A 56 -9.06 -2.79 2.26
CA ILE A 56 -9.06 -3.65 3.46
C ILE A 56 -7.63 -3.90 3.97
N LEU A 57 -6.69 -4.23 3.08
CA LEU A 57 -5.29 -4.44 3.45
C LEU A 57 -4.66 -3.20 4.08
N ILE A 58 -4.85 -2.02 3.48
CA ILE A 58 -4.29 -0.75 3.93
C ILE A 58 -4.94 -0.31 5.26
N THR A 59 -6.25 -0.51 5.41
CA THR A 59 -6.96 -0.24 6.68
C THR A 59 -6.46 -1.14 7.80
N GLY A 60 -6.32 -2.44 7.52
CA GLY A 60 -5.81 -3.43 8.48
C GLY A 60 -4.37 -3.13 8.89
N LEU A 61 -3.52 -2.75 7.94
CA LEU A 61 -2.15 -2.32 8.20
C LEU A 61 -2.12 -1.07 9.09
N GLY A 62 -2.96 -0.08 8.80
CA GLY A 62 -3.06 1.15 9.58
C GLY A 62 -3.58 0.91 11.00
N LEU A 63 -4.54 0.00 11.19
CA LEU A 63 -4.99 -0.43 12.51
C LEU A 63 -3.89 -1.15 13.27
N ALA A 64 -3.19 -2.09 12.63
CA ALA A 64 -2.09 -2.82 13.24
C ALA A 64 -0.96 -1.86 13.67
N LEU A 65 -0.58 -0.92 12.81
CA LEU A 65 0.40 0.11 13.16
C LEU A 65 -0.10 0.97 14.32
N SER A 66 -1.34 1.45 14.26
CA SER A 66 -1.91 2.31 15.31
C SER A 66 -1.89 1.61 16.67
N LEU A 67 -2.21 0.32 16.72
CA LEU A 67 -2.13 -0.50 17.94
C LEU A 67 -0.68 -0.72 18.40
N GLY A 68 0.26 -0.96 17.48
CA GLY A 68 1.67 -1.13 17.82
C GLY A 68 2.37 0.16 18.28
N LEU A 69 1.91 1.31 17.79
CA LEU A 69 2.45 2.64 18.08
C LEU A 69 1.80 3.29 19.32
N TYR A 70 0.58 2.90 19.68
CA TYR A 70 -0.10 3.37 20.89
C TYR A 70 0.71 3.19 22.20
N PRO A 71 1.35 2.02 22.49
CA PRO A 71 2.12 1.85 23.73
C PRO A 71 3.30 2.81 23.87
N ILE A 72 3.85 3.32 22.76
CA ILE A 72 4.96 4.29 22.78
C ILE A 72 4.54 5.58 23.47
N GLY A 73 3.26 5.94 23.38
CA GLY A 73 2.75 7.14 24.02
C GLY A 73 2.82 7.11 25.54
N PHE A 74 2.66 5.94 26.16
CA PHE A 74 2.82 5.80 27.61
C PHE A 74 4.27 6.02 28.06
N SER A 75 5.24 5.80 27.18
CA SER A 75 6.67 6.06 27.48
C SER A 75 7.12 7.48 27.11
N ALA A 76 6.34 8.22 26.31
CA ALA A 76 6.70 9.54 25.80
C ALA A 76 6.38 10.70 26.76
N GLY A 77 5.76 10.41 27.91
CA GLY A 77 5.42 11.37 28.98
C GLY A 77 4.04 12.04 28.80
N GLU A 78 3.59 12.77 29.82
CA GLU A 78 2.24 13.37 29.88
C GLU A 78 2.03 14.60 28.98
N ASN A 79 3.02 14.96 28.15
CA ASN A 79 2.94 16.12 27.25
C ASN A 79 1.92 15.93 26.11
N TYR A 80 1.39 14.72 25.93
CA TYR A 80 0.44 14.40 24.87
C TYR A 80 -0.91 13.99 25.47
N PRO A 81 -1.99 14.77 25.24
CA PRO A 81 -3.32 14.38 25.70
C PRO A 81 -3.68 13.02 25.08
N LEU A 82 -4.15 12.09 25.92
CA LEU A 82 -4.51 10.71 25.54
C LEU A 82 -3.33 9.86 25.00
N HIS A 83 -2.07 10.24 25.25
CA HIS A 83 -0.89 9.55 24.72
C HIS A 83 -0.86 9.49 23.18
N LEU A 84 -1.56 10.42 22.51
CA LEU A 84 -1.60 10.52 21.06
C LEU A 84 -0.52 11.51 20.60
N GLY A 85 0.64 11.00 20.19
CA GLY A 85 1.73 11.83 19.69
C GLY A 85 1.98 11.69 18.18
N PRO A 86 2.99 12.42 17.66
CA PRO A 86 3.33 12.44 16.23
C PRO A 86 3.60 11.05 15.63
N TRP A 87 4.06 10.08 16.43
CA TRP A 87 4.30 8.71 15.99
C TRP A 87 3.02 8.00 15.50
N MET A 88 1.85 8.38 15.99
CA MET A 88 0.58 7.78 15.56
C MET A 88 0.18 8.17 14.13
N LEU A 89 0.78 9.22 13.55
CA LEU A 89 0.58 9.56 12.15
C LEU A 89 0.97 8.40 11.23
N GLY A 90 1.99 7.63 11.59
CA GLY A 90 2.39 6.44 10.84
C GLY A 90 1.27 5.40 10.72
N GLY A 91 0.41 5.27 11.73
CA GLY A 91 -0.73 4.35 11.72
C GLY A 91 -2.03 4.97 11.20
N PHE A 92 -2.32 6.21 11.57
CA PHE A 92 -3.56 6.88 11.16
C PHE A 92 -3.62 7.17 9.67
N VAL A 93 -2.51 7.60 9.05
CA VAL A 93 -2.47 7.88 7.61
C VAL A 93 -2.91 6.67 6.77
N PRO A 94 -2.29 5.47 6.91
CA PRO A 94 -2.75 4.29 6.19
C PRO A 94 -4.17 3.86 6.61
N LEU A 95 -4.54 4.00 7.89
CA LEU A 95 -5.89 3.64 8.34
C LEU A 95 -6.97 4.44 7.61
N PHE A 96 -6.83 5.77 7.54
CA PHE A 96 -7.79 6.64 6.87
C PHE A 96 -7.74 6.52 5.33
N LEU A 97 -6.56 6.32 4.74
CA LEU A 97 -6.44 6.03 3.31
C LEU A 97 -7.15 4.73 2.93
N GLY A 98 -6.98 3.68 3.73
CA GLY A 98 -7.65 2.40 3.53
C GLY A 98 -9.17 2.53 3.62
N LEU A 99 -9.67 3.23 4.65
CA LEU A 99 -11.10 3.52 4.78
C LEU A 99 -11.64 4.30 3.59
N GLY A 100 -10.90 5.30 3.10
CA GLY A 100 -11.26 6.08 1.92
C GLY A 100 -11.38 5.21 0.66
N LEU A 101 -10.45 4.27 0.46
CA LEU A 101 -10.49 3.31 -0.66
C LEU A 101 -11.71 2.38 -0.58
N ILE A 102 -12.05 1.91 0.62
CA ILE A 102 -13.24 1.08 0.84
C ILE A 102 -14.51 1.88 0.54
N LEU A 103 -14.58 3.14 1.02
CA LEU A 103 -15.73 4.02 0.76
C LEU A 103 -15.90 4.32 -0.73
N LEU A 104 -14.81 4.66 -1.42
CA LEU A 104 -14.82 4.89 -2.86
C LEU A 104 -15.29 3.66 -3.63
N HIS A 105 -14.83 2.47 -3.23
CA HIS A 105 -15.32 1.23 -3.82
C HIS A 105 -16.82 1.05 -3.61
N LEU A 106 -17.33 1.27 -2.39
CA LEU A 106 -18.75 1.15 -2.08
C LEU A 106 -19.60 2.14 -2.88
N LEU A 107 -19.15 3.39 -3.03
CA LEU A 107 -19.83 4.40 -3.83
C LEU A 107 -19.82 4.03 -5.31
N THR A 108 -18.65 3.64 -5.84
CA THR A 108 -18.48 3.30 -7.27
C THR A 108 -19.20 2.01 -7.66
N GLN A 109 -19.47 1.11 -6.71
CA GLN A 109 -20.22 -0.12 -6.96
C GLN A 109 -21.75 0.10 -6.99
N LYS A 110 -22.22 1.24 -6.46
CA LYS A 110 -23.66 1.55 -6.34
C LYS A 110 -24.23 2.24 -7.59
N ASP A 111 -23.37 2.81 -8.42
CA ASP A 111 -23.66 3.29 -9.79
C ASP A 111 -23.45 2.17 -10.83
#